data_AF-A0A9P6AKV3-F1
#
_entry.id   AF-A0A9P6AKV3-F1
#
_cell.length_a   1.000
_cell.length_b   1.000
_cell.length_c   1.000
_cell.angle_alpha   90.00
_cell.angle_beta   90.00
_cell.angle_gamma   90.00
#
_symmetry.space_group_name_H-M   'P 1'
#
loop_
_entity.id
_entity.type
_entity.pdbx_description
1 polymer ?
#
loop_
_entity_poly.entity_id
_entity_poly.type
_entity_poly.pdbx_seq_one_letter_code
_entity_poly.pdbx_strand_id
1 'polypeptide(L)'
;MARFDARLLYPSASRDSPSVSASVSPVAHVGWEDLPSDAEDTFFLSPLEIENLRIEQRRRDMERNREERMRMISSQEQEPRSEADAWGGSDEEPDSTQITLMRRTALQFQASPNSTRLEMRILANYGSDPRFAFLRGRWKRAWDRTKASAISSMSKSSGNALEALTEYGESHMNSDSEQGDVSLINEEPIAVAVDTEEKEKMQRRERLREWSNKRRKIQ
;
A
#
# COMPACT_ATOMS: atom_id res chain seq x y z
N MET A 1 -27.98 -13.19 -16.64
CA MET A 1 -27.27 -13.65 -15.43
C MET A 1 -26.25 -14.70 -15.84
N ALA A 2 -24.96 -14.34 -15.90
CA ALA A 2 -23.90 -15.30 -16.20
C ALA A 2 -23.61 -16.12 -14.94
N ARG A 3 -23.83 -17.44 -15.02
CA ARG A 3 -23.46 -18.40 -13.98
C ARG A 3 -21.97 -18.68 -14.14
N PHE A 4 -21.16 -18.27 -13.16
CA PHE A 4 -19.74 -18.62 -13.14
C PHE A 4 -19.61 -20.12 -12.87
N ASP A 5 -18.94 -20.85 -13.78
CA ASP A 5 -18.62 -22.25 -13.60
C ASP A 5 -17.37 -22.36 -12.72
N ALA A 6 -17.54 -22.89 -11.50
CA ALA A 6 -16.48 -23.02 -10.50
C ALA A 6 -15.30 -23.89 -10.98
N ARG A 7 -15.49 -24.68 -12.05
CA ARG A 7 -14.43 -25.50 -12.65
C ARG A 7 -13.32 -24.67 -13.30
N LEU A 8 -13.58 -23.41 -13.62
CA LEU A 8 -12.58 -22.48 -14.17
C LEU A 8 -11.72 -21.80 -13.08
N LEU A 9 -12.11 -21.91 -11.80
CA LEU A 9 -11.36 -21.33 -10.68
C LEU A 9 -10.27 -22.27 -10.14
N TYR A 10 -10.27 -23.53 -10.57
CA TYR A 10 -9.19 -24.45 -10.26
C TYR A 10 -8.25 -24.52 -11.45
N PRO A 11 -6.99 -24.05 -11.32
CA PRO A 11 -5.95 -24.45 -12.25
C PRO A 11 -5.97 -25.97 -12.29
N SER A 12 -6.06 -26.56 -13.47
CA SER A 12 -5.93 -28.00 -13.65
C SER A 12 -4.68 -28.44 -12.92
N ALA A 13 -4.84 -29.04 -11.74
CA ALA A 13 -3.76 -29.75 -11.08
C ALA A 13 -3.24 -30.70 -12.14
N SER A 14 -2.00 -30.50 -12.56
CA SER A 14 -1.27 -31.50 -13.32
C SER A 14 -1.60 -32.84 -12.67
N ARG A 15 -2.16 -33.75 -13.47
CA ARG A 15 -2.22 -35.17 -13.14
C ARG A 15 -0.79 -35.71 -13.15
N ASP A 16 0.08 -35.13 -12.34
CA ASP A 16 1.20 -35.84 -11.80
C ASP A 16 0.57 -36.61 -10.66
N SER A 17 0.20 -37.85 -10.96
CA SER A 17 0.11 -38.84 -9.90
C SER A 17 1.36 -38.68 -9.04
N PRO A 18 1.28 -38.30 -7.75
CA PRO A 18 2.28 -38.84 -6.87
C PRO A 18 2.08 -40.35 -7.04
N SER A 19 3.05 -40.99 -7.68
CA SER A 19 3.34 -42.36 -7.36
C SER A 19 3.40 -42.38 -5.85
N VAL A 20 2.30 -42.78 -5.22
CA VAL A 20 2.29 -43.34 -3.90
C VAL A 20 3.03 -44.66 -4.08
N SER A 21 4.34 -44.57 -4.30
CA SER A 21 5.29 -45.45 -3.66
C SER A 21 5.16 -45.11 -2.19
N ALA A 22 4.03 -45.53 -1.61
CA ALA A 22 4.04 -46.08 -0.29
C ALA A 22 5.02 -47.25 -0.40
N SER A 23 6.30 -46.94 -0.21
CA SER A 23 7.20 -47.87 0.43
C SER A 23 6.64 -48.03 1.85
N VAL A 24 5.53 -48.76 1.97
CA VAL A 24 5.30 -49.59 3.14
C VAL A 24 6.40 -50.64 3.04
N SER A 25 7.62 -50.26 3.40
CA SER A 25 8.61 -51.21 3.83
C SER A 25 8.06 -51.71 5.16
N PRO A 26 7.64 -52.99 5.30
CA PRO A 26 6.91 -53.39 6.49
C PRO A 26 7.74 -53.40 7.78
N VAL A 27 9.02 -53.01 7.76
CA VAL A 27 9.92 -53.05 8.94
C VAL A 27 11.09 -52.05 8.88
N ALA A 28 11.06 -51.00 8.06
CA ALA A 28 12.19 -50.06 8.00
C ALA A 28 12.13 -49.05 9.18
N HIS A 29 12.93 -49.33 10.21
CA HIS A 29 13.33 -48.42 11.29
C HIS A 29 12.19 -47.95 12.22
N VAL A 30 11.55 -48.88 12.94
CA VAL A 30 10.99 -48.54 14.26
C VAL A 30 12.19 -48.37 15.22
N GLY A 31 12.88 -47.25 15.06
CA GLY A 31 14.04 -46.85 15.83
C GLY A 31 13.75 -45.57 16.60
N TRP A 32 14.70 -45.17 17.44
CA TRP A 32 14.61 -43.98 18.30
C TRP A 32 14.43 -42.64 17.55
N GLU A 33 14.47 -42.66 16.21
CA GLU A 33 14.34 -41.47 15.36
C GLU A 33 12.91 -41.14 14.93
N ASP A 34 11.95 -42.06 15.09
CA ASP A 34 10.52 -41.80 14.81
C ASP A 34 9.78 -41.24 16.05
N LEU A 35 10.48 -41.15 17.18
CA LEU A 35 9.97 -40.45 18.34
C LEU A 35 10.07 -38.93 18.10
N PRO A 36 9.06 -38.16 18.50
CA PRO A 36 9.19 -36.70 18.49
C PRO A 36 10.45 -36.31 19.27
N SER A 37 11.17 -35.30 18.79
CA SER A 37 12.42 -34.83 19.42
C SER A 37 12.28 -34.56 20.92
N ASP A 38 11.07 -34.24 21.38
CA ASP A 38 10.75 -33.96 22.79
C ASP A 38 10.21 -35.19 23.56
N ALA A 39 10.33 -36.40 23.02
CA ALA A 39 9.82 -37.61 23.67
C ALA A 39 10.51 -37.89 25.01
N GLU A 40 11.80 -37.57 25.12
CA GLU A 40 12.57 -37.74 26.35
C GLU A 40 12.15 -36.70 27.41
N ASP A 41 11.90 -35.46 26.99
CA ASP A 41 11.48 -34.36 27.87
C ASP A 41 10.01 -34.47 28.31
N THR A 42 9.15 -35.03 27.46
CA THR A 42 7.72 -35.19 27.76
C THR A 42 7.42 -36.40 28.65
N PHE A 43 8.39 -37.30 28.86
CA PHE A 43 8.24 -38.50 29.69
C PHE A 43 7.92 -38.18 31.16
N PHE A 44 8.45 -37.08 31.69
CA PHE A 44 8.27 -36.67 33.09
C PHE A 44 7.06 -35.77 33.31
N LEU A 45 6.35 -35.40 32.25
CA LEU A 45 5.27 -34.42 32.30
C LEU A 45 3.93 -35.11 32.45
N SER A 46 3.01 -34.45 33.16
CA SER A 46 1.62 -34.87 33.20
C SER A 46 0.97 -34.71 31.81
N PRO A 47 -0.08 -35.48 31.49
CA PRO A 47 -0.78 -35.37 30.20
C PRO A 47 -1.26 -33.94 29.90
N LEU A 48 -1.68 -33.19 30.93
CA LEU A 48 -2.11 -31.79 30.80
C LEU A 48 -0.94 -30.86 30.46
N GLU A 49 0.24 -31.08 31.03
CA GLU A 49 1.45 -30.32 30.72
C GLU A 49 1.93 -30.60 29.28
N ILE A 50 1.83 -31.84 28.82
CA ILE A 50 2.15 -32.22 27.44
C ILE A 50 1.24 -31.49 26.45
N GLU A 51 -0.07 -31.42 26.72
CA GLU A 51 -1.01 -30.68 25.87
C GLU A 51 -0.69 -29.18 25.85
N ASN A 52 -0.42 -28.59 27.01
CA ASN A 52 -0.03 -27.18 27.12
C ASN A 52 1.26 -26.89 26.35
N LEU A 53 2.26 -27.76 26.44
CA LEU A 53 3.50 -27.62 25.67
C LEU A 53 3.26 -27.66 24.16
N ARG A 54 2.41 -28.58 23.67
CA ARG A 54 2.07 -28.64 22.25
C ARG A 54 1.35 -27.39 21.76
N ILE A 55 0.47 -26.82 22.59
CA ILE A 55 -0.20 -25.55 22.28
C ILE A 55 0.82 -24.40 22.24
N GLU A 56 1.73 -24.34 23.22
CA GLU A 56 2.77 -23.33 23.26
C GLU A 56 3.76 -23.45 22.10
N GLN A 57 4.18 -24.66 21.74
CA GLN A 57 5.04 -24.91 20.58
C GLN A 57 4.37 -24.42 19.30
N ARG A 58 3.10 -24.80 19.08
CA ARG A 58 2.32 -24.31 17.93
C ARG A 58 2.22 -22.78 17.94
N ARG A 59 2.04 -22.15 19.10
CA ARG A 59 2.02 -20.69 19.24
C ARG A 59 3.36 -20.06 18.88
N ARG A 60 4.48 -20.62 19.36
CA ARG A 60 5.83 -20.14 19.06
C ARG A 60 6.15 -20.29 17.57
N ASP A 61 5.74 -21.39 16.93
CA ASP A 61 5.95 -21.60 15.49
C ASP A 61 5.15 -20.60 14.65
N MET A 62 3.91 -20.29 15.05
CA MET A 62 3.12 -19.25 14.39
C MET A 62 3.74 -17.86 14.57
N GLU A 63 4.24 -17.53 15.76
CA GLU A 63 4.91 -16.26 16.01
C GLU A 63 6.23 -16.17 15.23
N ARG A 64 7.05 -17.23 15.21
CA ARG A 64 8.28 -17.29 14.40
C ARG A 64 7.99 -17.06 12.92
N ASN A 65 6.99 -17.74 12.36
CA ASN A 65 6.58 -17.53 10.96
C ASN A 65 6.10 -16.09 10.71
N ARG A 66 5.43 -15.48 11.69
CA ARG A 66 5.02 -14.07 11.61
C ARG A 66 6.22 -13.15 11.66
N GLU A 67 7.13 -13.35 12.61
CA GLU A 67 8.36 -12.60 12.75
C GLU A 67 9.24 -12.72 11.51
N GLU A 68 9.35 -13.91 10.91
CA GLU A 68 10.06 -14.11 9.65
C GLU A 68 9.43 -13.32 8.50
N ARG A 69 8.10 -13.35 8.36
CA ARG A 69 7.40 -12.50 7.37
C ARG A 69 7.63 -11.01 7.64
N MET A 70 7.55 -10.58 8.89
CA MET A 70 7.80 -9.20 9.28
C MET A 70 9.26 -8.81 9.06
N ARG A 71 10.21 -9.73 9.30
CA ARG A 71 11.65 -9.54 9.09
C ARG A 71 11.99 -9.48 7.61
N MET A 72 11.32 -10.26 6.75
CA MET A 72 11.46 -10.15 5.30
C MET A 72 10.97 -8.78 4.80
N ILE A 73 9.83 -8.32 5.31
CA ILE A 73 9.30 -6.97 4.98
C ILE A 73 10.25 -5.89 5.51
N SER A 74 10.70 -6.00 6.75
CA SER A 74 11.55 -4.98 7.37
C SER A 74 12.97 -4.97 6.80
N SER A 75 13.52 -6.12 6.41
CA SER A 75 14.82 -6.19 5.71
C SER A 75 14.72 -5.63 4.29
N GLN A 76 13.59 -5.82 3.61
CA GLN A 76 13.31 -5.12 2.35
C GLN A 76 13.18 -3.59 2.53
N GLU A 77 12.77 -3.12 3.71
CA GLU A 77 12.67 -1.69 4.04
C GLU A 77 13.99 -1.10 4.59
N GLN A 78 14.84 -1.92 5.20
CA GLN A 78 16.08 -1.53 5.91
C GLN A 78 17.37 -1.80 5.10
N GLU A 79 17.31 -2.56 4.02
CA GLU A 79 18.23 -2.34 2.89
C GLU A 79 18.17 -0.83 2.57
N PRO A 80 19.31 -0.12 2.48
CA PRO A 80 19.28 1.26 2.06
C PRO A 80 18.46 1.31 0.77
N ARG A 81 17.62 2.33 0.61
CA ARG A 81 16.97 2.70 -0.66
C ARG A 81 18.05 3.02 -1.72
N SER A 82 18.88 2.04 -2.04
CA SER A 82 19.98 2.03 -2.99
C SER A 82 19.67 1.11 -4.17
N GLU A 83 18.47 0.52 -4.22
CA GLU A 83 17.67 0.70 -5.43
C GLU A 83 17.24 2.16 -5.46
N ALA A 84 18.18 3.02 -5.85
CA ALA A 84 17.91 4.37 -6.30
C ALA A 84 16.62 4.31 -7.09
N ASP A 85 15.61 5.04 -6.62
CA ASP A 85 14.42 5.49 -7.34
C ASP A 85 14.55 5.16 -8.84
N ALA A 86 14.25 3.91 -9.25
CA ALA A 86 14.63 3.43 -10.59
C ALA A 86 13.91 4.25 -11.67
N TRP A 87 12.94 5.02 -11.21
CA TRP A 87 12.07 5.86 -11.94
C TRP A 87 12.23 7.33 -11.52
N GLY A 88 13.17 7.77 -10.68
CA GLY A 88 13.50 9.19 -10.48
C GLY A 88 12.40 10.10 -9.90
N GLY A 89 12.82 11.23 -9.32
CA GLY A 89 11.96 12.14 -8.59
C GLY A 89 10.74 12.63 -9.39
N SER A 90 9.58 12.64 -8.74
CA SER A 90 8.27 13.06 -9.27
C SER A 90 8.23 14.48 -9.87
N ASP A 91 9.26 15.30 -9.67
CA ASP A 91 9.26 16.74 -9.98
C ASP A 91 10.09 17.11 -11.22
N GLU A 92 10.64 16.15 -11.95
CA GLU A 92 11.24 16.40 -13.27
C GLU A 92 10.16 16.82 -14.28
N GLU A 93 10.41 17.78 -15.16
CA GLU A 93 9.45 18.14 -16.21
C GLU A 93 9.57 17.15 -17.38
N PRO A 94 8.45 16.57 -17.88
CA PRO A 94 8.51 15.64 -18.99
C PRO A 94 8.87 16.35 -20.30
N ASP A 95 9.64 15.68 -21.15
CA ASP A 95 9.93 16.16 -22.51
C ASP A 95 8.65 16.37 -23.35
N SER A 96 8.72 17.22 -24.35
CA SER A 96 7.65 17.50 -25.32
C SER A 96 7.06 16.22 -25.97
N THR A 97 7.91 15.25 -26.30
CA THR A 97 7.49 13.95 -26.86
C THR A 97 6.68 13.15 -25.86
N GLN A 98 7.12 13.17 -24.60
CA GLN A 98 6.50 12.51 -23.48
C GLN A 98 5.15 13.13 -23.10
N ILE A 99 5.05 14.46 -23.10
CA ILE A 99 3.78 15.18 -22.91
C ILE A 99 2.77 14.77 -23.99
N THR A 100 3.22 14.63 -25.24
CA THR A 100 2.35 14.18 -26.35
C THR A 100 1.84 12.75 -26.12
N LEU A 101 2.72 11.85 -25.66
CA LEU A 101 2.33 10.49 -25.29
C LEU A 101 1.29 10.48 -24.16
N MET A 102 1.55 11.27 -23.10
CA MET A 102 0.64 11.43 -21.97
C MET A 102 -0.73 11.96 -22.41
N ARG A 103 -0.79 12.97 -23.28
CA ARG A 103 -2.07 13.46 -23.81
C ARG A 103 -2.83 12.36 -24.55
N ARG A 104 -2.17 11.61 -25.41
CA ARG A 104 -2.79 10.52 -26.18
C ARG A 104 -3.32 9.41 -25.26
N THR A 105 -2.54 9.00 -24.26
CA THR A 105 -2.97 7.96 -23.30
C THR A 105 -4.10 8.44 -22.41
N ALA A 106 -4.09 9.71 -21.98
CA ALA A 106 -5.17 10.30 -21.20
C ALA A 106 -6.49 10.30 -22.00
N LEU A 107 -6.46 10.68 -23.28
CA LEU A 107 -7.63 10.60 -24.16
C LEU A 107 -8.13 9.16 -24.31
N GLN A 108 -7.21 8.20 -24.48
CA GLN A 108 -7.58 6.78 -24.57
C GLN A 108 -8.24 6.28 -23.29
N PHE A 109 -7.79 6.73 -22.12
CA PHE A 109 -8.39 6.36 -20.83
C PHE A 109 -9.82 6.88 -20.72
N GLN A 110 -10.06 8.12 -21.15
CA GLN A 110 -11.40 8.71 -21.16
C GLN A 110 -12.34 8.08 -22.18
N ALA A 111 -11.82 7.76 -23.37
CA ALA A 111 -12.59 7.07 -24.41
C ALA A 111 -12.91 5.61 -24.04
N SER A 112 -12.11 4.99 -23.18
CA SER A 112 -12.31 3.60 -22.78
C SER A 112 -13.38 3.45 -21.70
N PRO A 113 -14.30 2.46 -21.82
CA PRO A 113 -15.31 2.20 -20.79
C PRO A 113 -14.72 1.58 -19.50
N ASN A 114 -13.46 1.12 -19.54
CA ASN A 114 -12.76 0.57 -18.38
C ASN A 114 -11.29 1.01 -18.39
N SER A 115 -11.06 2.18 -17.80
CA SER A 115 -9.74 2.80 -17.70
C SER A 115 -8.76 1.96 -16.87
N THR A 116 -9.19 1.40 -15.75
CA THR A 116 -8.35 0.57 -14.87
C THR A 116 -7.82 -0.68 -15.57
N ARG A 117 -8.64 -1.38 -16.36
CA ARG A 117 -8.18 -2.55 -17.13
C ARG A 117 -7.18 -2.15 -18.21
N LEU A 118 -7.40 -1.01 -18.86
CA LEU A 118 -6.52 -0.53 -19.90
C LEU A 118 -5.16 -0.12 -19.32
N GLU A 119 -5.15 0.55 -18.16
CA GLU A 119 -3.95 0.87 -17.41
C GLU A 119 -3.18 -0.39 -17.00
N MET A 120 -3.86 -1.38 -16.40
CA MET A 120 -3.24 -2.67 -16.05
C MET A 120 -2.63 -3.37 -17.27
N ARG A 121 -3.31 -3.32 -18.43
CA ARG A 121 -2.79 -3.90 -19.68
C ARG A 121 -1.55 -3.16 -20.18
N ILE A 122 -1.54 -1.83 -20.10
CA ILE A 122 -0.36 -1.04 -20.46
C ILE A 122 0.79 -1.38 -19.51
N LEU A 123 0.55 -1.42 -18.21
CA LEU A 123 1.58 -1.75 -17.22
C LEU A 123 2.11 -3.17 -17.33
N ALA A 124 1.29 -4.13 -17.76
CA ALA A 124 1.73 -5.51 -17.98
C ALA A 124 2.62 -5.63 -19.23
N ASN A 125 2.24 -4.99 -20.33
CA ASN A 125 2.97 -5.09 -21.60
C ASN A 125 4.17 -4.14 -21.69
N TYR A 126 4.04 -2.95 -21.11
CA TYR A 126 4.99 -1.85 -21.22
C TYR A 126 5.52 -1.40 -19.85
N GLY A 127 5.41 -2.26 -18.83
CA GLY A 127 5.81 -1.92 -17.45
C GLY A 127 7.30 -1.64 -17.27
N SER A 128 8.14 -2.09 -18.19
CA SER A 128 9.58 -1.82 -18.22
C SER A 128 9.96 -0.66 -19.15
N ASP A 129 9.01 -0.11 -19.92
CA ASP A 129 9.29 0.98 -20.86
C ASP A 129 9.32 2.32 -20.10
N PRO A 130 10.42 3.09 -20.15
CA PRO A 130 10.53 4.39 -19.48
C PRO A 130 9.49 5.40 -19.99
N ARG A 131 8.97 5.22 -21.20
CA ARG A 131 7.91 6.09 -21.75
C ARG A 131 6.61 6.00 -20.97
N PHE A 132 6.31 4.86 -20.34
CA PHE A 132 5.10 4.69 -19.53
C PHE A 132 5.35 4.83 -18.03
N ALA A 133 6.53 5.33 -17.66
CA ALA A 133 6.91 5.61 -16.28
C ALA A 133 5.89 6.48 -15.54
N PHE A 134 5.18 7.36 -16.26
CA PHE A 134 4.21 8.27 -15.65
C PHE A 134 3.00 7.58 -15.04
N LEU A 135 2.71 6.34 -15.44
CA LEU A 135 1.67 5.53 -14.83
C LEU A 135 2.09 4.93 -13.49
N ARG A 136 3.39 4.90 -13.18
CA ARG A 136 3.92 4.35 -11.92
C ARG A 136 4.39 5.39 -10.92
N GLY A 137 4.41 6.67 -11.30
CA GLY A 137 4.70 7.77 -10.36
C GLY A 137 5.67 8.84 -10.89
N ARG A 138 6.37 8.60 -12.00
CA ARG A 138 7.12 9.69 -12.67
C ARG A 138 6.18 10.77 -13.13
N TRP A 139 6.61 12.02 -13.07
CA TRP A 139 5.85 13.12 -13.68
C TRP A 139 4.39 13.18 -13.19
N LYS A 140 4.12 12.71 -11.96
CA LYS A 140 2.75 12.52 -11.46
C LYS A 140 1.94 13.81 -11.56
N ARG A 141 2.55 14.95 -11.20
CA ARG A 141 1.94 16.28 -11.33
C ARG A 141 1.58 16.62 -12.78
N ALA A 142 2.49 16.36 -13.72
CA ALA A 142 2.24 16.60 -15.14
C ALA A 142 1.16 15.65 -15.68
N TRP A 143 1.16 14.38 -15.24
CA TRP A 143 0.14 13.41 -15.59
C TRP A 143 -1.24 13.84 -15.13
N ASP A 144 -1.37 14.24 -13.86
CA ASP A 144 -2.63 14.72 -13.29
C ASP A 144 -3.15 15.95 -14.05
N ARG A 145 -2.27 16.90 -14.40
CA ARG A 145 -2.62 18.06 -15.25
C ARG A 145 -3.11 17.63 -16.64
N THR A 146 -2.41 16.70 -17.30
CA THR A 146 -2.82 16.22 -18.64
C THR A 146 -4.14 15.45 -18.59
N LYS A 147 -4.38 14.66 -17.55
CA LYS A 147 -5.62 13.92 -17.35
C LYS A 147 -6.79 14.85 -17.09
N ALA A 148 -6.61 15.88 -16.26
CA ALA A 148 -7.61 16.92 -16.03
C ALA A 148 -7.94 17.71 -17.31
N SER A 149 -6.90 18.05 -18.09
CA SER A 149 -7.08 18.72 -19.39
C SER A 149 -7.87 17.86 -20.37
N ALA A 150 -7.60 16.55 -20.44
CA ALA A 150 -8.33 15.63 -21.30
C ALA A 150 -9.82 15.54 -20.92
N ILE A 151 -10.14 15.48 -19.63
CA ILE A 151 -11.53 15.50 -19.13
C ILE A 151 -12.24 16.78 -19.57
N SER A 152 -11.61 17.94 -19.37
CA SER A 152 -12.18 19.24 -19.77
C SER A 152 -12.37 19.36 -21.28
N SER A 153 -11.46 18.82 -22.10
CA SER A 153 -11.62 18.83 -23.56
C SER A 153 -12.81 17.99 -24.03
N MET A 154 -13.05 16.84 -23.38
CA MET A 154 -14.18 15.98 -23.75
C MET A 154 -15.51 16.62 -23.34
N SER A 155 -15.59 17.23 -22.15
CA SER A 155 -16.80 17.91 -21.69
C SER A 155 -17.16 19.13 -22.55
N LYS A 156 -16.17 19.86 -23.06
CA LYS A 156 -16.38 20.98 -24.00
C LYS A 156 -16.87 20.49 -25.37
N SER A 157 -16.36 19.36 -25.86
CA SER A 157 -16.84 18.77 -27.12
C SER A 157 -18.31 18.28 -27.04
N SER A 158 -18.78 17.91 -25.84
CA SER A 158 -20.20 17.59 -25.61
C SER A 158 -21.06 18.81 -25.23
N GLY A 159 -20.44 19.94 -24.89
CA GLY A 159 -21.11 21.15 -24.40
C GLY A 159 -21.51 22.17 -25.48
N ASN A 160 -20.89 22.12 -26.66
CA ASN A 160 -21.20 23.06 -27.76
C ASN A 160 -22.60 22.88 -28.40
N ALA A 161 -23.42 21.94 -27.91
CA ALA A 161 -24.81 21.78 -28.32
C ALA A 161 -25.83 22.44 -27.35
N LEU A 162 -25.38 23.00 -26.22
CA LEU A 162 -26.27 23.56 -25.18
C LEU A 162 -25.72 24.85 -24.54
N GLU A 163 -24.83 25.56 -25.24
CA GLU A 163 -24.24 26.83 -24.81
C GLU A 163 -24.43 27.92 -25.89
N ALA A 164 -25.58 27.88 -26.58
CA ALA A 164 -26.03 28.93 -27.52
C ALA A 164 -27.35 29.59 -27.06
N LEU A 165 -27.75 29.38 -25.80
CA LEU A 165 -29.02 29.85 -25.25
C LEU A 165 -28.86 30.67 -23.96
N THR A 166 -27.67 31.24 -23.73
CA THR A 166 -27.37 32.04 -22.53
C THR A 166 -26.78 33.41 -22.90
N GLU A 167 -27.21 33.95 -24.05
CA GLU A 167 -26.81 35.27 -24.58
C GLU A 167 -27.91 36.35 -24.41
N TYR A 168 -28.76 36.24 -23.38
CA TYR A 168 -29.68 37.31 -23.00
C TYR A 168 -29.76 37.43 -21.47
N GLY A 169 -28.89 38.24 -20.89
CA GLY A 169 -28.82 38.46 -19.44
C GLY A 169 -27.78 39.51 -19.04
N GLU A 170 -27.85 40.68 -19.67
CA GLU A 170 -27.04 41.87 -19.45
C GLU A 170 -27.43 42.64 -18.15
N SER A 171 -26.42 43.12 -17.41
CA SER A 171 -26.33 44.42 -16.69
C SER A 171 -25.24 44.30 -15.60
N HIS A 172 -24.00 44.77 -15.79
CA HIS A 172 -23.51 46.15 -15.89
C HIS A 172 -23.99 47.08 -14.74
N MET A 173 -23.12 47.38 -13.77
CA MET A 173 -22.83 48.74 -13.24
C MET A 173 -21.68 48.71 -12.21
N ASN A 174 -20.52 49.18 -12.66
CA ASN A 174 -19.57 50.12 -12.04
C ASN A 174 -19.60 50.37 -10.51
N SER A 175 -18.44 50.33 -9.83
CA SER A 175 -17.75 51.52 -9.32
C SER A 175 -16.70 51.18 -8.25
N ASP A 176 -15.52 51.74 -8.48
CA ASP A 176 -14.32 51.87 -7.67
C ASP A 176 -14.54 52.45 -6.25
N SER A 177 -13.76 52.00 -5.27
CA SER A 177 -13.04 52.81 -4.26
C SER A 177 -12.61 52.00 -3.03
N GLU A 178 -11.35 52.23 -2.62
CA GLU A 178 -10.68 51.77 -1.41
C GLU A 178 -11.40 52.17 -0.10
N GLN A 179 -11.30 51.32 0.93
CA GLN A 179 -10.75 51.62 2.27
C GLN A 179 -11.20 50.58 3.29
N GLY A 180 -10.25 50.21 4.16
CA GLY A 180 -10.40 49.07 5.06
C GLY A 180 -11.36 49.28 6.20
N ASP A 181 -11.70 48.19 6.86
CA ASP A 181 -11.85 48.18 8.31
C ASP A 181 -11.75 46.75 8.82
N VAL A 182 -11.12 46.63 9.98
CA VAL A 182 -10.86 45.41 10.73
C VAL A 182 -12.06 45.16 11.64
N SER A 183 -12.28 43.88 11.97
CA SER A 183 -13.07 43.36 13.10
C SER A 183 -14.61 43.40 13.01
N LEU A 184 -15.24 42.22 13.10
CA LEU A 184 -15.81 41.72 14.36
C LEU A 184 -16.46 40.33 14.12
N ILE A 185 -15.68 39.28 14.33
CA ILE A 185 -16.20 38.00 14.81
C ILE A 185 -15.95 38.03 16.31
N ASN A 186 -17.03 38.02 17.09
CA ASN A 186 -16.99 38.01 18.55
C ASN A 186 -16.17 36.81 19.07
N GLU A 187 -15.23 37.15 19.95
CA GLU A 187 -14.43 36.31 20.85
C GLU A 187 -15.33 35.70 21.97
N GLU A 188 -15.01 34.60 22.66
CA GLU A 188 -13.81 34.26 23.46
C GLU A 188 -13.78 32.72 23.83
N PRO A 189 -12.86 32.17 24.68
CA PRO A 189 -11.42 31.94 24.41
C PRO A 189 -10.91 30.55 24.92
N ILE A 190 -10.10 29.78 24.18
CA ILE A 190 -9.19 28.78 24.80
C ILE A 190 -7.86 28.73 24.04
N ALA A 191 -6.96 29.64 24.42
CA ALA A 191 -5.53 29.43 24.27
C ALA A 191 -5.00 28.55 25.43
N VAL A 192 -3.84 27.92 25.23
CA VAL A 192 -2.96 27.26 26.24
C VAL A 192 -3.14 25.74 26.53
N ALA A 193 -3.31 24.88 25.52
CA ALA A 193 -3.29 23.40 25.74
C ALA A 193 -2.21 22.59 25.00
N VAL A 194 -1.39 23.19 24.14
CA VAL A 194 -0.41 22.42 23.34
C VAL A 194 0.93 22.23 24.09
N ASP A 195 1.33 23.17 24.95
CA ASP A 195 2.64 23.15 25.61
C ASP A 195 2.74 22.23 26.84
N THR A 196 1.63 21.85 27.47
CA THR A 196 1.63 20.96 28.64
C THR A 196 1.74 19.49 28.25
N GLU A 197 1.07 19.09 27.17
CA GLU A 197 1.15 17.72 26.66
C GLU A 197 2.55 17.32 26.18
N GLU A 198 3.29 18.24 25.53
CA GLU A 198 4.65 17.95 25.10
C GLU A 198 5.61 17.79 26.29
N LYS A 199 5.45 18.60 27.34
CA LYS A 199 6.24 18.49 28.58
C LYS A 199 5.98 17.17 29.29
N GLU A 200 4.73 16.72 29.36
CA GLU A 200 4.39 15.40 29.92
C GLU A 200 4.93 14.24 29.08
N LYS A 201 4.86 14.34 27.74
CA LYS A 201 5.44 13.35 26.83
C LYS A 201 6.96 13.29 26.95
N MET A 202 7.65 14.41 27.16
CA MET A 202 9.10 14.44 27.40
C MET A 202 9.47 13.81 28.75
N GLN A 203 8.74 14.11 29.83
CA GLN A 203 8.98 13.48 31.14
C GLN A 203 8.80 11.95 31.12
N ARG A 204 7.84 11.43 30.33
CA ARG A 204 7.70 9.97 30.12
C ARG A 204 8.92 9.37 29.42
N ARG A 205 9.50 10.07 28.43
CA ARG A 205 10.70 9.62 27.71
C ARG A 205 11.95 9.61 28.60
N GLU A 206 12.08 10.59 29.49
CA GLU A 206 13.19 10.65 30.44
C GLU A 206 13.13 9.53 31.49
N ARG A 207 11.93 9.28 32.07
CA ARG A 207 11.73 8.14 32.98
C ARG A 207 12.06 6.80 32.33
N LEU A 208 11.76 6.63 31.04
CA LEU A 208 12.11 5.42 30.29
C LEU A 208 13.63 5.26 30.13
N ARG A 209 14.36 6.37 29.86
CA ARG A 209 15.82 6.38 29.77
C ARG A 209 16.47 6.02 31.10
N GLU A 210 15.99 6.60 32.20
CA GLU A 210 16.47 6.28 33.55
C GLU A 210 16.21 4.81 33.92
N TRP A 211 15.05 4.27 33.55
CA TRP A 211 14.75 2.85 33.76
C TRP A 211 15.69 1.94 32.98
N SER A 212 16.02 2.28 31.73
CA SER A 212 16.99 1.53 30.92
C SER A 212 18.41 1.57 31.52
N ASN A 213 18.82 2.72 32.05
CA ASN A 213 20.14 2.89 32.66
C ASN A 213 20.26 2.18 34.01
N LYS A 214 19.18 2.13 34.80
CA LYS A 214 19.13 1.33 36.03
C LYS A 214 19.24 -0.16 35.75
N ARG A 215 18.54 -0.68 34.74
CA ARG A 215 18.67 -2.09 34.34
C ARG A 215 20.08 -2.44 33.84
N ARG A 216 20.73 -1.52 33.14
CA ARG A 216 22.10 -1.70 32.65
C ARG A 216 23.16 -1.71 33.77
N LYS A 217 22.89 -1.07 34.92
CA LYS A 217 23.80 -1.05 36.09
C LYS A 217 23.61 -2.22 37.06
N ILE A 218 22.55 -3.00 36.89
CA ILE A 218 22.23 -4.17 37.73
C ILE A 218 22.83 -5.47 37.15
N GLN A 219 23.50 -5.36 36.00
CA GLN A 219 24.22 -6.43 35.32
C GLN A 219 25.73 -6.17 35.42
#